data_AF-A0A800EAG3-F1
#
_entry.id   AF-A0A800EAG3-F1
#
_cell.length_a   1.000
_cell.length_b   1.000
_cell.length_c   1.000
_cell.angle_alpha   90.00
_cell.angle_beta   90.00
_cell.angle_gamma   90.00
#
_symmetry.space_group_name_H-M   'P 1'
#
loop_
_entity.id
_entity.type
_entity.pdbx_description
1 polymer ?
#
loop_
_entity_poly.entity_id
_entity_poly.type
_entity_poly.pdbx_seq_one_letter_code
_entity_poly.pdbx_strand_id
1 'polypeptide(L)'
;APQIRYPDCYGIDMAKMGDFIAFQAAVALLKDRKQEHILTEAYDKCKAQAHLPKEEMVNYVQEIYKPFTAEEISVKISELLTPKGTKAEVEIIYQSISDLHASCPNHLGDWYFTGDYPTPGGVKVVNKAFINYVEGKNERAY
;
A
#
# COMPACT_ATOMS: atom_id res chain seq x y z
N ALA A 1 7.06 14.05 -0.85
CA ALA A 1 6.10 13.14 -1.48
C ALA A 1 5.30 12.40 -0.40
N PRO A 2 4.05 12.01 -0.68
CA PRO A 2 3.25 11.15 0.20
C PRO A 2 3.84 9.76 0.38
N GLN A 3 3.23 8.99 1.28
CA GLN A 3 3.61 7.60 1.54
C GLN A 3 3.32 6.72 0.33
N ILE A 4 4.35 6.07 -0.20
CA ILE A 4 4.19 5.07 -1.25
C ILE A 4 3.57 3.81 -0.62
N ARG A 5 2.36 3.46 -1.06
CA ARG A 5 1.52 2.38 -0.51
C ARG A 5 1.24 1.25 -1.50
N TYR A 6 1.24 1.52 -2.80
CA TYR A 6 0.84 0.54 -3.82
C TYR A 6 1.87 0.40 -4.95
N PRO A 7 1.89 -0.73 -5.65
CA PRO A 7 2.82 -0.97 -6.74
C PRO A 7 2.54 -0.08 -7.97
N ASP A 8 3.56 0.16 -8.76
CA ASP A 8 3.42 0.79 -10.07
C ASP A 8 3.37 -0.25 -11.20
N CYS A 9 2.59 0.04 -12.23
CA CYS A 9 2.49 -0.80 -13.43
C CYS A 9 2.62 0.00 -14.74
N TYR A 10 3.04 1.26 -14.68
CA TYR A 10 3.08 2.20 -15.80
C TYR A 10 4.50 2.64 -16.18
N GLY A 11 5.54 1.98 -15.64
CA GLY A 11 6.93 2.15 -16.08
C GLY A 11 7.94 2.33 -14.96
N ILE A 12 7.51 2.34 -13.69
CA ILE A 12 8.40 2.43 -12.53
C ILE A 12 8.52 1.03 -11.90
N ASP A 13 9.74 0.56 -11.61
CA ASP A 13 9.97 -0.77 -11.02
C ASP A 13 9.61 -0.78 -9.53
N MET A 14 8.32 -0.94 -9.24
CA MET A 14 7.74 -0.99 -7.90
C MET A 14 6.71 -2.13 -7.85
N ALA A 15 7.17 -3.38 -7.97
CA ALA A 15 6.27 -4.52 -8.23
C ALA A 15 5.81 -5.29 -6.98
N LYS A 16 6.51 -5.18 -5.85
CA LYS A 16 6.35 -6.08 -4.69
C LYS A 16 5.80 -5.34 -3.48
N MET A 17 4.65 -5.80 -2.98
CA MET A 17 4.01 -5.22 -1.79
C MET A 17 4.95 -5.18 -0.57
N GLY A 18 5.71 -6.26 -0.37
CA GLY A 18 6.61 -6.40 0.77
C GLY A 18 7.74 -5.36 0.82
N ASP A 19 8.07 -4.70 -0.29
CA ASP A 19 9.16 -3.72 -0.36
C ASP A 19 8.70 -2.33 0.12
N PHE A 20 7.40 -2.10 0.28
CA PHE A 20 6.87 -0.80 0.73
C PHE A 20 6.80 -0.72 2.25
N ILE A 21 7.60 0.18 2.83
CA ILE A 21 7.61 0.38 4.29
C ILE A 21 6.24 0.82 4.84
N ALA A 22 5.45 1.58 4.07
CA ALA A 22 4.10 1.97 4.48
C ALA A 22 3.14 0.78 4.54
N PHE A 23 3.29 -0.19 3.63
CA PHE A 23 2.54 -1.45 3.69
C PHE A 23 2.97 -2.29 4.89
N GLN A 24 4.28 -2.45 5.12
CA GLN A 24 4.79 -3.16 6.29
C GLN A 24 4.31 -2.54 7.60
N ALA A 25 4.27 -1.20 7.67
CA ALA A 25 3.75 -0.45 8.81
C ALA A 25 2.25 -0.70 9.03
N ALA A 26 1.42 -0.66 7.98
CA ALA A 26 -0.01 -0.97 8.10
C ALA A 26 -0.24 -2.43 8.57
N VAL A 27 0.52 -3.39 8.02
CA VAL A 27 0.48 -4.80 8.47
C VAL A 27 0.89 -4.93 9.94
N ALA A 28 1.92 -4.21 10.38
CA ALA A 28 2.35 -4.21 11.79
C ALA A 28 1.28 -3.60 12.71
N LEU A 29 0.65 -2.49 12.31
CA LEU A 29 -0.44 -1.87 13.07
C LEU A 29 -1.66 -2.80 13.20
N LEU A 30 -2.01 -3.51 12.14
CA LEU A 30 -3.10 -4.51 12.21
C LEU A 30 -2.77 -5.60 13.23
N LYS A 31 -1.52 -6.09 13.28
CA LYS A 31 -1.08 -7.06 14.29
C LYS A 31 -1.13 -6.51 15.70
N ASP A 32 -0.61 -5.30 15.91
CA ASP A 32 -0.62 -4.64 17.22
C ASP A 32 -2.05 -4.44 17.74
N ARG A 33 -3.02 -4.22 16.85
CA ARG A 33 -4.44 -4.05 17.18
C ARG A 33 -5.26 -5.34 17.15
N LYS A 34 -4.66 -6.50 16.88
CA LYS A 34 -5.34 -7.79 16.72
C LYS A 34 -6.43 -7.77 15.62
N GLN A 35 -6.16 -7.03 14.55
CA GLN A 35 -7.04 -6.82 13.39
C GLN A 35 -6.54 -7.56 12.13
N GLU A 36 -5.75 -8.63 12.30
CA GLU A 36 -5.20 -9.40 11.17
C GLU A 36 -6.28 -10.01 10.25
N HIS A 37 -7.51 -10.17 10.75
CA HIS A 37 -8.66 -10.59 9.93
C HIS A 37 -8.85 -9.70 8.70
N ILE A 38 -8.51 -8.40 8.76
CA ILE A 38 -8.59 -7.48 7.62
C ILE A 38 -7.67 -7.93 6.48
N LEU A 39 -6.48 -8.47 6.80
CA LEU A 39 -5.58 -9.02 5.78
C LEU A 39 -6.17 -10.26 5.13
N THR A 40 -6.77 -11.15 5.92
CA THR A 40 -7.43 -12.35 5.43
C THR A 40 -8.62 -12.01 4.54
N GLU A 41 -9.48 -11.09 4.98
CA GLU A 41 -10.64 -10.64 4.19
C GLU A 41 -10.24 -9.97 2.88
N ALA A 42 -9.26 -9.06 2.92
CA ALA A 42 -8.72 -8.44 1.71
C ALA A 42 -8.15 -9.50 0.75
N TYR A 43 -7.49 -10.53 1.28
CA TYR A 43 -6.91 -11.61 0.48
C TYR A 43 -7.99 -12.47 -0.16
N ASP A 44 -8.99 -12.90 0.60
CA ASP A 44 -10.10 -13.70 0.10
C ASP A 44 -10.88 -12.95 -0.99
N LYS A 45 -11.13 -11.65 -0.78
CA LYS A 45 -11.74 -10.78 -1.79
C LYS A 45 -10.87 -10.64 -3.04
N CYS A 46 -9.55 -10.45 -2.90
CA CYS A 46 -8.64 -10.42 -4.05
C CYS A 46 -8.65 -11.75 -4.82
N LYS A 47 -8.65 -12.89 -4.13
CA LYS A 47 -8.69 -14.22 -4.74
C LYS A 47 -10.00 -14.50 -5.44
N ALA A 48 -11.13 -14.10 -4.87
CA ALA A 48 -12.45 -14.24 -5.50
C ALA A 48 -12.53 -13.52 -6.85
N GLN A 49 -11.79 -12.43 -7.02
CA GLN A 49 -11.73 -11.67 -8.27
C GLN A 49 -10.77 -12.27 -9.32
N ALA A 50 -10.01 -13.32 -9.01
CA ALA A 50 -8.96 -13.83 -9.90
C ALA A 50 -9.47 -14.32 -11.27
N HIS A 51 -10.76 -14.67 -11.35
CA HIS A 51 -11.42 -15.12 -12.58
C HIS A 51 -12.27 -14.04 -13.28
N LEU A 52 -12.42 -12.86 -12.66
CA LEU A 52 -13.20 -11.78 -13.23
C LEU A 52 -12.44 -11.08 -14.37
N PRO A 53 -13.16 -10.47 -15.33
CA PRO A 53 -12.58 -9.46 -16.20
C PRO A 53 -11.91 -8.36 -15.37
N LYS A 54 -10.78 -7.84 -15.84
CA LYS A 54 -10.02 -6.80 -15.12
C LYS A 54 -10.87 -5.55 -14.86
N GLU A 55 -11.81 -5.27 -15.77
CA GLU A 55 -12.76 -4.16 -15.73
C GLU A 55 -13.73 -4.24 -14.54
N GLU A 56 -13.97 -5.42 -13.99
CA GLU A 56 -14.85 -5.65 -12.85
C GLU A 56 -14.08 -5.77 -11.52
N MET A 57 -12.75 -5.74 -11.56
CA MET A 57 -11.94 -5.85 -10.36
C MET A 57 -11.94 -4.55 -9.54
N VAL A 58 -11.99 -4.72 -8.22
CA VAL A 58 -11.87 -3.67 -7.20
C VAL A 58 -10.57 -3.85 -6.43
N ASN A 59 -9.91 -2.73 -6.08
CA ASN A 59 -8.70 -2.74 -5.27
C ASN A 59 -9.03 -2.93 -3.79
N TYR A 60 -9.06 -4.19 -3.32
CA TYR A 60 -9.33 -4.48 -1.91
C TYR A 60 -8.11 -4.24 -1.00
N VAL A 61 -6.93 -3.99 -1.56
CA VAL A 61 -5.73 -3.64 -0.77
C VAL A 61 -5.93 -2.30 -0.04
N GLN A 62 -6.79 -1.41 -0.54
CA GLN A 62 -7.18 -0.19 0.16
C GLN A 62 -7.78 -0.46 1.56
N GLU A 63 -8.44 -1.61 1.77
CA GLU A 63 -9.04 -1.95 3.06
C GLU A 63 -8.02 -2.09 4.19
N ILE A 64 -6.77 -2.44 3.85
CA ILE A 64 -5.66 -2.60 4.81
C ILE A 64 -5.30 -1.25 5.44
N TYR A 65 -5.49 -0.15 4.71
CA TYR A 65 -5.15 1.20 5.15
C TYR A 65 -6.32 1.95 5.80
N LYS A 66 -7.58 1.56 5.51
CA LYS A 66 -8.79 2.23 6.03
C LYS A 66 -8.83 2.44 7.55
N PRO A 67 -8.32 1.52 8.40
CA PRO A 67 -8.35 1.70 9.86
C PRO A 67 -7.37 2.73 10.40
N PHE A 68 -6.53 3.33 9.56
CA PHE A 68 -5.41 4.17 9.98
C PHE A 68 -5.40 5.51 9.26
N THR A 69 -5.03 6.54 10.02
CA THR A 69 -4.63 7.84 9.49
C THR A 69 -3.24 7.76 8.85
N ALA A 70 -2.91 8.76 8.02
CA ALA A 70 -1.56 8.84 7.45
C ALA A 70 -0.51 9.03 8.56
N GLU A 71 -0.85 9.80 9.59
CA GLU A 71 0.00 10.10 10.74
C GLU A 71 0.31 8.83 11.54
N GLU A 72 -0.67 7.98 11.82
CA GLU A 72 -0.46 6.70 12.50
C GLU A 72 0.49 5.78 11.73
N ILE A 73 0.34 5.71 10.40
CA ILE A 73 1.26 4.96 9.54
C ILE A 73 2.66 5.58 9.59
N SER A 74 2.78 6.91 9.54
CA SER A 74 4.07 7.62 9.65
C SER A 74 4.79 7.37 10.96
N VAL A 75 4.07 7.40 12.09
CA VAL A 75 4.61 7.03 13.41
C VAL A 75 5.11 5.59 13.37
N LYS A 76 4.31 4.65 12.85
CA LYS A 76 4.74 3.26 12.77
C LYS A 76 5.95 3.04 11.86
N ILE A 77 6.04 3.75 10.74
CA ILE A 77 7.22 3.72 9.87
C ILE A 77 8.46 4.21 10.64
N SER A 78 8.31 5.28 11.43
CA SER A 78 9.38 5.82 12.26
C SER A 78 9.86 4.79 13.29
N GLU A 79 8.93 4.10 13.97
CA GLU A 79 9.27 2.99 14.88
C GLU A 79 10.03 1.86 14.19
N LEU A 80 9.57 1.42 13.01
CA LEU A 80 10.16 0.30 12.28
C LEU A 80 11.56 0.60 11.73
N LEU A 81 11.80 1.85 11.33
CA LEU A 81 13.08 2.28 10.75
C LEU A 81 14.07 2.80 11.78
N THR A 82 13.64 3.10 13.00
CA THR A 82 14.53 3.57 14.07
C THR A 82 15.47 2.44 14.51
N PRO A 83 16.80 2.59 14.35
CA PRO A 83 17.74 1.57 14.76
C PRO A 83 17.71 1.33 16.28
N LYS A 84 17.95 0.08 16.69
CA LYS A 84 18.06 -0.26 18.12
C LYS A 84 19.18 0.54 18.78
N GLY A 85 18.90 1.11 19.95
CA GLY A 85 19.86 1.90 20.71
C GLY A 85 19.90 3.39 20.35
N THR A 86 19.08 3.83 19.39
CA THR A 86 18.84 5.26 19.13
C THR A 86 18.25 5.91 20.38
N LYS A 87 18.88 6.98 20.87
CA LYS A 87 18.45 7.71 22.08
C LYS A 87 17.60 8.94 21.77
N ALA A 88 17.66 9.43 20.54
CA ALA A 88 16.86 10.55 20.07
C ALA A 88 15.50 10.04 19.56
N GLU A 89 14.48 10.88 19.67
CA GLU A 89 13.21 10.65 18.99
C GLU A 89 13.42 10.83 17.48
N VAL A 90 12.91 9.88 16.71
CA VAL A 90 12.99 9.89 15.25
C VAL A 90 11.58 9.96 14.72
N GLU A 91 11.31 10.98 13.91
CA GLU A 91 10.05 11.16 13.21
C GLU A 91 10.29 11.23 11.70
N ILE A 92 9.45 10.52 10.94
CA ILE A 92 9.45 10.55 9.48
C ILE A 92 8.18 11.22 9.00
N ILE A 93 8.37 12.40 8.42
CA ILE A 93 7.28 13.26 7.94
C ILE A 93 7.08 13.04 6.44
N TYR A 94 5.82 12.95 6.02
CA TYR A 94 5.44 12.84 4.61
C TYR A 94 4.61 14.04 4.19
N GLN A 95 4.68 14.38 2.90
CA GLN A 95 3.81 15.39 2.31
C GLN A 95 2.39 14.82 2.18
N SER A 96 1.35 15.61 2.41
CA SER A 96 -0.03 15.16 2.18
C SER A 96 -0.33 15.01 0.68
N ILE A 97 -1.30 14.17 0.33
CA ILE A 97 -1.75 14.01 -1.08
C ILE A 97 -2.38 15.33 -1.58
N SER A 98 -3.13 16.04 -0.73
CA SER A 98 -3.69 17.35 -1.07
C SER A 98 -2.60 18.38 -1.38
N ASP A 99 -1.52 18.43 -0.61
CA ASP A 99 -0.41 19.36 -0.86
C ASP A 99 0.36 18.98 -2.12
N LEU A 100 0.49 17.69 -2.42
CA LEU A 100 1.06 17.22 -3.69
C LEU A 100 0.23 17.75 -4.87
N HIS A 101 -1.10 17.59 -4.84
CA HIS A 101 -1.98 18.08 -5.90
C HIS A 101 -1.98 19.61 -6.02
N ALA A 102 -1.93 20.32 -4.89
CA ALA A 102 -1.81 21.78 -4.89
C ALA A 102 -0.48 22.26 -5.48
N SER A 103 0.61 21.52 -5.23
CA SER A 103 1.95 21.86 -5.73
C SER A 103 2.14 21.50 -7.21
N CYS A 104 1.46 20.45 -7.70
CA CYS A 104 1.62 19.89 -9.04
C CYS A 104 0.26 19.71 -9.76
N PRO A 105 -0.53 20.79 -9.99
CA PRO A 105 -1.92 20.68 -10.44
C PRO A 105 -2.11 20.06 -11.84
N ASN A 106 -1.07 20.08 -12.67
CA ASN A 106 -1.10 19.51 -14.02
C ASN A 106 -0.59 18.05 -14.08
N HIS A 107 -0.21 17.46 -12.94
CA HIS A 107 0.36 16.12 -12.85
C HIS A 107 -0.41 15.29 -11.81
N LEU A 108 -1.50 14.66 -12.27
CA LEU A 108 -2.50 14.01 -11.40
C LEU A 108 -2.19 12.54 -11.07
N GLY A 109 -0.99 12.05 -11.38
CA GLY A 109 -0.64 10.65 -11.13
C GLY A 109 -0.35 10.38 -9.66
N ASP A 110 -1.28 9.75 -8.96
CA ASP A 110 -1.20 9.50 -7.50
C ASP A 110 -1.54 8.06 -7.07
N TRP A 111 -1.79 7.14 -8.01
CA TRP A 111 -2.28 5.78 -7.74
C TRP A 111 -1.41 4.96 -6.79
N TYR A 112 -0.09 5.17 -6.77
CA TYR A 112 0.82 4.49 -5.84
C TYR A 112 0.77 5.07 -4.42
N PHE A 113 0.09 6.21 -4.21
CA PHE A 113 -0.25 6.79 -2.92
C PHE A 113 -1.70 6.47 -2.49
N THR A 114 -2.66 6.57 -3.41
CA THR A 114 -4.11 6.47 -3.14
C THR A 114 -4.68 5.06 -3.33
N GLY A 115 -4.11 4.30 -4.26
CA GLY A 115 -4.63 3.03 -4.73
C GLY A 115 -5.68 3.19 -5.85
N ASP A 116 -5.92 4.42 -6.31
CA ASP A 116 -6.90 4.75 -7.34
C ASP A 116 -6.23 4.66 -8.72
N TYR A 117 -6.12 3.43 -9.24
CA TYR A 117 -5.47 3.18 -10.52
C TYR A 117 -6.27 3.76 -11.70
N PRO A 118 -5.62 4.47 -12.64
CA PRO A 118 -6.29 5.05 -13.80
C PRO A 118 -6.76 4.00 -14.81
N THR A 119 -6.28 2.74 -14.71
CA THR A 119 -6.70 1.66 -15.60
C THR A 119 -7.07 0.39 -14.83
N PRO A 120 -8.01 -0.42 -15.35
CA PRO A 120 -8.33 -1.73 -14.80
C PRO A 120 -7.13 -2.68 -14.67
N GLY A 121 -6.13 -2.51 -15.54
CA GLY A 121 -4.87 -3.25 -15.47
C GLY A 121 -4.12 -2.99 -14.17
N GLY A 122 -4.11 -1.75 -13.69
CA GLY A 122 -3.48 -1.41 -12.41
C GLY A 122 -4.15 -2.07 -11.22
N VAL A 123 -5.48 -2.11 -11.20
CA VAL A 123 -6.25 -2.82 -10.17
C VAL A 123 -5.94 -4.33 -10.16
N LYS A 124 -5.84 -4.93 -11.34
CA LYS A 124 -5.41 -6.33 -11.46
C LYS A 124 -4.02 -6.56 -10.87
N VAL A 125 -3.06 -5.67 -11.16
CA VAL A 125 -1.67 -5.78 -10.70
C VAL A 125 -1.58 -5.65 -9.18
N VAL A 126 -2.24 -4.67 -8.56
CA VAL A 126 -2.19 -4.50 -7.09
C VAL A 126 -2.81 -5.70 -6.36
N ASN A 127 -3.95 -6.21 -6.84
CA ASN A 127 -4.57 -7.41 -6.28
C ASN A 127 -3.64 -8.62 -6.40
N LYS A 128 -3.00 -8.79 -7.56
CA LYS A 128 -2.05 -9.88 -7.79
C LYS A 128 -0.80 -9.75 -6.93
N ALA A 129 -0.26 -8.54 -6.77
CA ALA A 129 0.90 -8.25 -5.93
C ALA A 129 0.62 -8.58 -4.46
N PHE A 130 -0.58 -8.24 -3.97
CA PHE A 130 -1.00 -8.58 -2.62
C PHE A 130 -1.20 -10.09 -2.43
N ILE A 131 -1.83 -10.78 -3.39
CA ILE A 131 -1.93 -12.25 -3.36
C ILE A 131 -0.54 -12.88 -3.30
N ASN A 132 0.40 -12.44 -4.14
CA ASN A 132 1.77 -12.95 -4.16
C ASN A 132 2.47 -12.74 -2.80
N TYR A 133 2.28 -11.58 -2.16
CA TYR A 133 2.81 -11.29 -0.83
C TYR A 133 2.27 -12.27 0.23
N VAL A 134 0.95 -12.48 0.27
CA VAL A 134 0.31 -13.39 1.24
C VAL A 134 0.73 -14.85 1.00
N GLU A 135 0.84 -15.27 -0.26
CA GLU A 135 1.26 -16.63 -0.64
C GLU A 135 2.79 -16.84 -0.55
N GLY A 136 3.58 -15.83 -0.18
CA GLY A 136 5.04 -15.92 -0.09
C GLY A 136 5.76 -16.07 -1.43
N LYS A 137 5.11 -15.69 -2.53
CA LYS A 137 5.66 -15.78 -3.90
C LYS A 137 6.51 -14.55 -4.21
N ASN A 138 7.78 -14.78 -4.55
CA ASN A 138 8.71 -13.72 -4.93
C ASN A 138 8.67 -13.42 -6.45
N GLU A 139 7.46 -13.28 -6.99
CA GLU A 139 7.20 -13.09 -8.42
C GLU A 139 6.61 -11.70 -8.69
N ARG A 140 6.85 -11.18 -9.90
CA ARG A 140 6.20 -9.95 -10.36
C ARG A 140 4.69 -10.16 -10.54
N ALA A 141 3.94 -9.08 -10.39
CA ALA A 141 2.48 -9.11 -10.44
C ALA A 141 1.90 -8.85 -11.85
N TYR A 142 2.75 -8.63 -12.85
CA TYR A 142 2.42 -8.39 -14.26
C TYR A 142 3.22 -9.31 -15.19
#